data_AF-A0A8B9BG50-F1
#
_entry.id   AF-A0A8B9BG50-F1
#
_cell.length_a   1.000
_cell.length_b   1.000
_cell.length_c   1.000
_cell.angle_alpha   90.00
_cell.angle_beta   90.00
_cell.angle_gamma   90.00
#
_symmetry.space_group_name_H-M   'P 1'
#
loop_
_entity.id
_entity.type
_entity.pdbx_description
1 polymer ?
#
loop_
_entity_poly.entity_id
_entity_poly.type
_entity_poly.pdbx_seq_one_letter_code
_entity_poly.pdbx_strand_id
1 'polypeptide(L)'
;QKEPSFAGLERVGGVDLSYVKGDDSRACASLVVLSYPGLEVLLVDGNGLLHHRGFGVACHLGVLTDLPCIGVAKNLLQVDGLARDELHREQIRSLQRGGDTFPLTGTSGNVLGMALRSCNSSKPLYISVGHRVCLETAVRLVQSCCRYRIPEPIRQVQKQGS
;
A
#
# COMPACT_ATOMS: atom_id res chain seq x y z
N GLN A 1 -17.12 9.12 -2.70
CA GLN A 1 -17.92 10.32 -2.41
C GLN A 1 -17.45 11.43 -3.34
N LYS A 2 -18.35 12.11 -4.07
CA LYS A 2 -18.00 13.26 -4.91
C LYS A 2 -18.09 14.52 -4.05
N GLU A 3 -16.94 15.12 -3.76
CA GLU A 3 -16.83 16.48 -3.22
C GLU A 3 -17.16 17.48 -4.35
N PRO A 4 -18.01 18.50 -4.11
CA PRO A 4 -18.42 19.46 -5.14
C PRO A 4 -17.27 20.35 -5.65
N SER A 5 -16.14 20.43 -4.94
CA SER A 5 -14.95 21.20 -5.29
C SER A 5 -14.14 20.63 -6.48
N PHE A 6 -14.41 19.39 -6.92
CA PHE A 6 -13.71 18.73 -8.03
C PHE A 6 -14.59 18.51 -9.26
N ALA A 7 -15.69 19.26 -9.40
CA ALA A 7 -16.54 19.20 -10.58
C ALA A 7 -15.77 19.63 -11.84
N GLY A 8 -15.70 18.75 -12.84
CA GLY A 8 -15.02 19.01 -14.12
C GLY A 8 -13.54 18.60 -14.19
N LEU A 9 -12.97 18.07 -13.10
CA LEU A 9 -11.61 17.50 -13.14
C LEU A 9 -11.62 16.23 -13.99
N GLU A 10 -10.77 16.12 -15.00
CA GLU A 10 -10.71 14.91 -15.86
C GLU A 10 -9.45 14.08 -15.62
N ARG A 11 -8.41 14.70 -15.08
CA ARG A 11 -7.12 14.06 -14.84
C ARG A 11 -6.53 14.51 -13.52
N VAL A 12 -5.93 13.56 -12.80
CA VAL A 12 -5.17 13.81 -11.58
C VAL A 12 -3.74 13.33 -11.83
N GLY A 13 -2.79 14.24 -11.66
CA GLY A 13 -1.36 13.95 -11.77
C GLY A 13 -0.71 13.88 -10.38
N GLY A 14 0.23 12.95 -10.20
CA GLY A 14 1.14 12.91 -9.05
C GLY A 14 2.58 12.77 -9.54
N VAL A 15 3.50 13.52 -8.93
CA VAL A 15 4.95 13.40 -9.16
C VAL A 15 5.59 12.90 -7.89
N ASP A 16 6.36 11.82 -8.01
CA ASP A 16 7.28 11.36 -6.98
C ASP A 16 8.72 11.59 -7.46
N LEU A 17 9.57 12.12 -6.59
CA LEU A 17 10.94 12.52 -6.88
C LEU A 17 11.85 11.92 -5.81
N SER A 18 12.71 11.00 -6.23
CA SER A 18 13.64 10.30 -5.33
C SER A 18 15.08 10.53 -5.77
N TYR A 19 15.94 10.94 -4.84
CA TYR A 19 17.37 11.10 -5.07
C TYR A 19 18.10 9.77 -4.96
N VAL A 20 19.17 9.61 -5.75
CA VAL A 20 20.04 8.45 -5.64
C VAL A 20 20.80 8.54 -4.32
N LYS A 21 20.82 7.46 -3.55
CA LYS A 21 21.46 7.42 -2.24
C LYS A 21 22.96 7.75 -2.36
N GLY A 22 23.39 8.88 -1.80
CA GLY A 22 24.77 9.36 -1.85
C GLY A 22 25.10 10.28 -3.03
N ASP A 23 24.12 10.69 -3.82
CA ASP A 23 24.28 11.62 -4.93
C ASP A 23 23.12 12.64 -4.97
N ASP A 24 23.41 13.86 -4.54
CA ASP A 24 22.43 14.96 -4.48
C ASP A 24 22.20 15.62 -5.86
N SER A 25 22.96 15.21 -6.90
CA SER A 25 22.85 15.76 -8.25
C SER A 25 21.98 14.92 -9.18
N ARG A 26 21.65 13.68 -8.78
CA ARG A 26 20.86 12.74 -9.60
C ARG A 26 19.60 12.31 -8.87
N ALA A 27 18.46 12.62 -9.47
CA ALA A 27 17.15 12.19 -9.03
C ALA A 27 16.41 11.43 -10.14
N CYS A 28 15.60 10.46 -9.74
CA CYS A 28 14.61 9.83 -10.58
C CYS A 28 13.24 10.43 -10.24
N ALA A 29 12.53 10.89 -11.27
CA ALA A 29 11.16 11.36 -11.13
C ALA A 29 10.20 10.37 -11.81
N SER A 30 9.09 10.08 -11.14
CA SER A 30 7.98 9.31 -11.69
C SER A 30 6.75 10.22 -11.73
N LEU A 31 6.17 10.38 -12.93
CA LEU A 31 4.93 11.11 -13.16
C LEU A 31 3.82 10.10 -13.44
N VAL A 32 2.77 10.12 -12.63
CA VAL A 32 1.57 9.30 -12.83
C VAL A 32 0.39 10.22 -13.13
N VAL A 33 -0.22 10.07 -14.30
CA VAL A 33 -1.44 10.79 -14.70
C VAL A 33 -2.58 9.79 -14.79
N LEU A 34 -3.63 10.03 -14.03
CA LEU A 34 -4.79 9.16 -13.89
C LEU A 34 -6.05 9.87 -14.37
N SER A 35 -6.96 9.12 -15.00
CA SER A 35 -8.27 9.62 -15.39
C SER A 35 -9.17 9.78 -14.15
N TYR A 36 -9.91 10.88 -14.04
CA TYR A 36 -10.94 11.12 -13.02
C TYR A 36 -12.30 11.36 -13.69
N PRO A 37 -13.41 10.90 -13.10
CA PRO A 37 -13.53 10.15 -11.85
C PRO A 37 -13.25 8.64 -11.97
N GLY A 38 -12.95 8.14 -13.17
CA GLY A 38 -12.80 6.71 -13.48
C GLY A 38 -11.48 6.06 -13.08
N LEU A 39 -10.84 6.51 -12.00
CA LEU A 39 -9.61 5.86 -11.53
C LEU A 39 -9.95 4.47 -10.96
N GLU A 40 -9.46 3.43 -11.63
CA GLU A 40 -9.55 2.06 -11.16
C GLU A 40 -8.24 1.63 -10.49
N VAL A 41 -8.34 1.17 -9.25
CA VAL A 41 -7.23 0.62 -8.47
C VAL A 41 -7.66 -0.71 -7.89
N LEU A 42 -6.83 -1.73 -8.04
CA LEU A 42 -7.06 -3.06 -7.50
C LEU A 42 -6.48 -3.17 -6.08
N LEU A 43 -7.34 -3.44 -5.10
CA LEU A 43 -6.93 -3.85 -3.76
C LEU A 43 -7.00 -5.38 -3.67
N VAL A 44 -5.85 -6.02 -3.52
CA VAL A 44 -5.72 -7.48 -3.50
C VAL A 44 -5.47 -7.95 -2.08
N ASP A 45 -6.27 -8.91 -1.58
CA ASP A 45 -6.00 -9.59 -0.31
C ASP A 45 -4.82 -10.54 -0.48
N GLY A 46 -3.62 -10.01 -0.30
CA GLY A 46 -2.36 -10.69 -0.59
C GLY A 46 -1.19 -9.72 -0.63
N ASN A 47 -0.03 -10.22 -1.01
CA ASN A 47 1.19 -9.43 -1.08
C ASN A 47 1.52 -8.96 -2.50
N GLY A 48 2.22 -7.83 -2.59
CA GLY A 48 2.91 -7.34 -3.77
C GLY A 48 4.43 -7.57 -3.63
N LEU A 49 5.22 -6.49 -3.59
CA LEU A 49 6.68 -6.55 -3.43
C LEU A 49 7.13 -7.20 -2.11
N LEU A 50 6.30 -7.17 -1.06
CA LEU A 50 6.54 -7.90 0.20
C LEU A 50 6.35 -9.42 0.00
N HIS A 51 7.25 -10.03 -0.75
CA HIS A 51 7.17 -11.44 -1.15
C HIS A 51 8.56 -12.05 -1.25
N HIS A 52 8.69 -13.38 -1.07
CA HIS A 52 9.98 -14.09 -1.10
C HIS A 52 10.79 -13.84 -2.39
N ARG A 53 10.09 -13.55 -3.50
CA ARG A 53 10.69 -13.26 -4.81
C ARG A 53 10.50 -11.81 -5.26
N GLY A 54 10.05 -10.93 -4.37
CA GLY A 54 9.68 -9.55 -4.73
C GLY A 54 8.49 -9.44 -5.70
N PHE A 55 7.74 -10.53 -5.91
CA PHE A 55 6.67 -10.60 -6.90
C PHE A 55 5.50 -11.44 -6.37
N GLY A 56 4.62 -10.82 -5.59
CA GLY A 56 3.41 -11.43 -5.05
C GLY A 56 2.21 -11.37 -6.01
N VAL A 57 1.06 -11.87 -5.55
CA VAL A 57 -0.18 -11.91 -6.34
C VAL A 57 -0.64 -10.53 -6.82
N ALA A 58 -0.42 -9.47 -6.02
CA ALA A 58 -0.77 -8.11 -6.42
C ALA A 58 0.14 -7.58 -7.56
N CYS A 59 1.42 -7.98 -7.57
CA CYS A 59 2.32 -7.66 -8.68
C CYS A 59 1.90 -8.41 -9.94
N HIS A 60 1.66 -9.72 -9.81
CA HIS A 60 1.27 -10.57 -10.94
C HIS A 60 -0.02 -10.09 -11.59
N LEU A 61 -1.06 -9.83 -10.79
CA LEU A 61 -2.34 -9.32 -11.31
C LEU A 61 -2.20 -7.93 -11.94
N GLY A 62 -1.48 -7.02 -11.28
CA GLY A 62 -1.26 -5.67 -11.79
C GLY A 62 -0.54 -5.67 -13.14
N VAL A 63 0.50 -6.48 -13.31
CA VAL A 63 1.22 -6.61 -14.59
C VAL A 63 0.33 -7.21 -15.69
N LEU A 64 -0.47 -8.24 -15.38
CA LEU A 64 -1.36 -8.86 -16.37
C LEU A 64 -2.52 -7.96 -16.80
N THR A 65 -3.00 -7.11 -15.90
CA THR A 65 -4.15 -6.23 -16.14
C THR A 65 -3.75 -4.81 -16.58
N ASP A 66 -2.47 -4.46 -16.44
CA ASP A 66 -1.93 -3.10 -16.57
C ASP A 66 -2.63 -2.06 -15.69
N LEU A 67 -3.26 -2.51 -14.59
CA LEU A 67 -3.96 -1.64 -13.63
C LEU A 67 -3.10 -1.38 -12.39
N PRO A 68 -3.19 -0.16 -11.79
CA PRO A 68 -2.60 0.09 -10.48
C PRO A 68 -3.11 -0.93 -9.46
N CYS A 69 -2.18 -1.60 -8.77
CA CYS A 69 -2.51 -2.71 -7.89
C CYS A 69 -1.76 -2.61 -6.57
N ILE A 70 -2.46 -2.86 -5.46
CA ILE A 70 -1.95 -2.77 -4.09
C ILE A 70 -2.18 -4.11 -3.38
N GLY A 71 -1.13 -4.65 -2.77
CA GLY A 71 -1.24 -5.80 -1.88
C GLY A 71 -1.63 -5.36 -0.46
N VAL A 72 -2.72 -5.90 0.06
CA VAL A 72 -3.23 -5.65 1.42
C VAL A 72 -3.25 -6.98 2.18
N ALA A 73 -2.19 -7.28 2.92
CA ALA A 73 -2.10 -8.50 3.70
C ALA A 73 -2.56 -8.29 5.16
N LYS A 74 -3.27 -9.27 5.72
CA LYS A 74 -3.76 -9.26 7.12
C LYS A 74 -2.70 -9.70 8.13
N ASN A 75 -1.57 -10.19 7.63
CA ASN A 75 -0.56 -10.98 8.32
C ASN A 75 0.82 -10.61 7.74
N LEU A 76 1.82 -10.34 8.59
CA LEU A 76 3.19 -10.13 8.13
C LEU A 76 3.70 -11.40 7.46
N LEU A 77 4.23 -11.27 6.24
CA LEU A 77 5.03 -12.29 5.58
C LEU A 77 6.49 -12.12 6.01
N GLN A 78 7.11 -13.21 6.47
CA GLN A 78 8.47 -13.17 6.99
C GLN A 78 9.48 -13.35 5.85
N VAL A 79 10.03 -12.24 5.36
CA VAL A 79 10.94 -12.15 4.21
C VAL A 79 12.03 -11.14 4.48
N ASP A 80 13.22 -11.35 3.94
CA ASP A 80 14.36 -10.42 4.07
C ASP A 80 14.57 -9.96 5.54
N GLY A 81 14.58 -10.93 6.46
CA GLY A 81 14.79 -10.67 7.89
C GLY A 81 13.60 -10.04 8.63
N LEU A 82 12.50 -9.68 7.95
CA LEU A 82 11.26 -9.29 8.63
C LEU A 82 10.70 -10.49 9.39
N ALA A 83 10.49 -10.32 10.69
CA ALA A 83 9.98 -11.36 11.57
C ALA A 83 8.90 -10.81 12.51
N ARG A 84 8.09 -11.70 13.09
CA ARG A 84 7.13 -11.34 14.16
C ARG A 84 7.76 -11.43 15.54
N ASP A 85 8.89 -10.77 15.70
CA ASP A 85 9.66 -10.74 16.94
C ASP A 85 9.09 -9.71 17.94
N GLU A 86 9.83 -9.44 19.02
CA GLU A 86 9.42 -8.46 20.03
C GLU A 86 9.54 -7.02 19.51
N LEU A 87 10.56 -6.71 18.70
CA LEU A 87 10.73 -5.40 18.08
C LEU A 87 9.52 -5.04 17.20
N HIS A 88 9.08 -5.98 16.36
CA HIS A 88 7.89 -5.79 15.53
C HIS A 88 6.63 -5.57 16.39
N ARG A 89 6.52 -6.29 17.50
CA ARG A 89 5.40 -6.11 18.44
C ARG A 89 5.45 -4.74 19.11
N GLU A 90 6.61 -4.24 19.51
CA GLU A 90 6.78 -2.89 20.06
C GLU A 90 6.40 -1.81 19.04
N GLN A 91 6.81 -1.95 17.79
CA GLN A 91 6.40 -1.04 16.70
C GLN A 91 4.88 -1.07 16.47
N ILE A 92 4.24 -2.24 16.58
CA ILE A 92 2.77 -2.31 16.53
C ILE A 92 2.16 -1.58 17.73
N ARG A 93 2.72 -1.76 18.94
CA ARG A 93 2.25 -1.07 20.15
C ARG A 93 2.43 0.44 20.07
N SER A 94 3.38 0.95 19.29
CA SER A 94 3.56 2.40 19.10
C SER A 94 2.50 3.04 18.21
N LEU A 95 1.83 2.27 17.34
CA LEU A 95 0.70 2.76 16.54
C LEU A 95 -0.51 3.03 17.47
N GLN A 96 -0.92 4.28 17.68
CA GLN A 96 -1.99 4.65 18.61
C GLN A 96 -3.33 4.92 17.91
N ARG A 97 -3.30 5.51 16.72
CA ARG A 97 -4.47 6.02 16.00
C ARG A 97 -4.63 5.34 14.64
N GLY A 98 -5.85 5.38 14.12
CA GLY A 98 -6.13 4.99 12.74
C GLY A 98 -5.37 5.89 11.77
N GLY A 99 -4.63 5.30 10.84
CA GLY A 99 -3.72 5.98 9.92
C GLY A 99 -2.25 5.95 10.34
N ASP A 100 -1.94 5.57 11.59
CA ASP A 100 -0.54 5.43 12.01
C ASP A 100 0.14 4.31 11.24
N THR A 101 1.41 4.51 10.90
CA THR A 101 2.20 3.57 10.10
C THR A 101 3.64 3.46 10.57
N PHE A 102 4.30 2.37 10.17
CA PHE A 102 5.76 2.26 10.20
C PHE A 102 6.27 1.43 9.00
N PRO A 103 7.47 1.73 8.47
CA PRO A 103 8.01 1.04 7.30
C PRO A 103 8.46 -0.37 7.66
N LEU A 104 8.21 -1.32 6.75
CA LEU A 104 8.72 -2.68 6.81
C LEU A 104 10.06 -2.73 6.07
N THR A 105 11.13 -2.44 6.81
CA THR A 105 12.50 -2.39 6.26
C THR A 105 13.17 -3.75 6.45
N GLY A 106 13.53 -4.39 5.33
CA GLY A 106 14.25 -5.66 5.37
C GLY A 106 15.72 -5.51 5.76
N THR A 107 16.40 -6.61 6.02
CA THR A 107 17.83 -6.65 6.33
C THR A 107 18.71 -6.10 5.22
N SER A 108 18.24 -6.14 3.97
CA SER A 108 18.89 -5.49 2.83
C SER A 108 18.87 -3.95 2.89
N GLY A 109 18.08 -3.36 3.80
CA GLY A 109 17.82 -1.92 3.87
C GLY A 109 16.70 -1.43 2.96
N ASN A 110 16.08 -2.33 2.18
CA ASN A 110 14.96 -2.00 1.32
C ASN A 110 13.64 -1.92 2.11
N VAL A 111 12.81 -0.94 1.79
CA VAL A 111 11.44 -0.85 2.31
C VAL A 111 10.54 -1.72 1.44
N LEU A 112 10.06 -2.83 1.99
CA LEU A 112 9.25 -3.81 1.25
C LEU A 112 7.75 -3.53 1.35
N GLY A 113 7.35 -2.68 2.29
CA GLY A 113 5.97 -2.30 2.53
C GLY A 113 5.80 -1.41 3.75
N MET A 114 4.56 -1.25 4.20
CA MET A 114 4.18 -0.44 5.33
C MET A 114 3.22 -1.22 6.23
N ALA A 115 3.47 -1.22 7.54
CA ALA A 115 2.46 -1.61 8.51
C ALA A 115 1.50 -0.43 8.72
N LEU A 116 0.20 -0.66 8.58
CA LEU A 116 -0.85 0.36 8.70
C LEU A 116 -1.84 -0.06 9.78
N ARG A 117 -2.01 0.79 10.81
CA ARG A 117 -3.16 0.71 11.69
C ARG A 117 -4.36 1.34 10.99
N SER A 118 -5.16 0.54 10.29
CA SER A 118 -6.22 1.06 9.41
C SER A 118 -7.36 1.79 10.12
N CYS A 119 -7.73 1.37 11.33
CA CYS A 119 -8.80 1.96 12.14
C CYS A 119 -8.56 1.69 13.63
N ASN A 120 -9.62 1.57 14.43
CA ASN A 120 -9.56 1.27 15.86
C ASN A 120 -9.03 -0.15 16.21
N SER A 121 -8.64 -0.97 15.22
CA SER A 121 -8.04 -2.29 15.47
C SER A 121 -6.57 -2.18 15.86
N SER A 122 -6.14 -2.97 16.85
CA SER A 122 -4.73 -3.13 17.23
C SER A 122 -3.94 -4.03 16.27
N LYS A 123 -4.61 -4.78 15.38
CA LYS A 123 -3.95 -5.64 14.39
C LYS A 123 -3.77 -4.87 13.08
N PRO A 124 -2.54 -4.51 12.69
CA PRO A 124 -2.32 -3.74 11.47
C PRO A 124 -2.64 -4.56 10.21
N LEU A 125 -2.70 -3.84 9.10
CA LEU A 125 -2.57 -4.37 7.75
C LEU A 125 -1.14 -4.17 7.27
N TYR A 126 -0.68 -5.03 6.37
CA TYR A 126 0.64 -4.94 5.75
C TYR A 126 0.45 -4.60 4.28
N ILE A 127 0.81 -3.37 3.94
CA ILE A 127 0.58 -2.79 2.61
C ILE A 127 1.86 -2.90 1.81
N SER A 128 1.76 -3.39 0.58
CA SER A 128 2.89 -3.48 -0.33
C SER A 128 2.48 -3.08 -1.74
N VAL A 129 3.42 -2.48 -2.47
CA VAL A 129 3.21 -2.09 -3.86
C VAL A 129 2.99 -3.34 -4.70
N GLY A 130 1.94 -3.37 -5.52
CA GLY A 130 1.73 -4.39 -6.55
C GLY A 130 2.26 -3.90 -7.89
N HIS A 131 1.60 -2.90 -8.48
CA HIS A 131 1.92 -2.37 -9.80
C HIS A 131 1.50 -0.89 -9.93
N ARG A 132 2.29 -0.08 -10.65
CA ARG A 132 1.99 1.32 -11.05
C ARG A 132 1.44 2.24 -9.94
N VAL A 133 1.93 2.07 -8.71
CA VAL A 133 1.57 2.90 -7.55
C VAL A 133 2.75 2.99 -6.60
N CYS A 134 3.02 4.16 -6.01
CA CYS A 134 4.04 4.29 -4.97
C CYS A 134 3.48 3.88 -3.60
N LEU A 135 4.35 3.45 -2.69
CA LEU A 135 3.94 2.90 -1.39
C LEU A 135 3.14 3.89 -0.55
N GLU A 136 3.54 5.16 -0.52
CA GLU A 136 2.83 6.20 0.24
C GLU A 136 1.39 6.38 -0.26
N THR A 137 1.22 6.49 -1.58
CA THR A 137 -0.12 6.60 -2.21
C THR A 137 -0.94 5.35 -1.93
N ALA A 138 -0.33 4.16 -2.00
CA ALA A 138 -1.02 2.91 -1.70
C ALA A 138 -1.57 2.88 -0.27
N VAL A 139 -0.76 3.30 0.71
CA VAL A 139 -1.16 3.38 2.13
C VAL A 139 -2.33 4.34 2.32
N ARG A 140 -2.25 5.55 1.74
CA ARG A 140 -3.30 6.57 1.84
C ARG A 140 -4.61 6.10 1.21
N LEU A 141 -4.55 5.47 0.03
CA LEU A 141 -5.71 4.90 -0.62
C LEU A 141 -6.36 3.80 0.24
N VAL A 142 -5.55 2.86 0.73
CA VAL A 142 -6.05 1.77 1.59
C VAL A 142 -6.71 2.34 2.85
N GLN A 143 -6.07 3.31 3.51
CA GLN A 143 -6.60 3.96 4.72
C GLN A 143 -7.94 4.66 4.44
N SER A 144 -8.08 5.36 3.30
CA SER A 144 -9.33 6.01 2.91
C SER A 144 -10.48 5.02 2.63
N CYS A 145 -10.15 3.78 2.25
CA CYS A 145 -11.12 2.71 2.03
C CYS A 145 -11.49 1.95 3.32
N CYS A 146 -10.87 2.26 4.46
CA CYS A 146 -11.07 1.54 5.73
C CYS A 146 -12.13 2.21 6.63
N ARG A 147 -13.39 1.82 6.48
CA ARG A 147 -14.42 2.04 7.53
C ARG A 147 -14.29 1.05 8.70
N TYR A 148 -13.75 -0.13 8.40
CA TYR A 148 -13.43 -1.20 9.35
C TYR A 148 -11.96 -1.56 9.22
N ARG A 149 -11.50 -2.59 9.95
CA ARG A 149 -10.10 -3.05 9.86
C ARG A 149 -9.71 -3.41 8.42
N ILE A 150 -10.58 -4.12 7.72
CA ILE A 150 -10.37 -4.55 6.33
C ILE A 150 -10.97 -3.49 5.40
N PRO A 151 -10.27 -3.07 4.32
CA PRO A 151 -10.81 -2.12 3.35
C PRO A 151 -12.12 -2.61 2.75
N GLU A 152 -13.04 -1.69 2.50
CA GLU A 152 -14.40 -2.01 2.04
C GLU A 152 -14.41 -2.89 0.77
N PRO A 153 -13.58 -2.64 -0.29
CA PRO A 153 -13.57 -3.49 -1.48
C PRO A 153 -13.24 -4.96 -1.18
N ILE A 154 -12.24 -5.22 -0.35
CA ILE A 154 -11.84 -6.58 0.06
C ILE A 154 -12.92 -7.22 0.94
N ARG A 155 -13.49 -6.43 1.86
CA ARG A 155 -14.52 -6.89 2.80
C ARG A 155 -15.81 -7.31 2.09
N GLN A 156 -16.19 -6.62 1.02
CA GLN A 156 -17.39 -6.93 0.25
C GLN A 156 -17.29 -8.27 -0.48
N VAL A 157 -16.13 -8.58 -1.08
CA VAL A 157 -15.89 -9.87 -1.74
C VAL A 157 -15.95 -11.03 -0.74
N GLN A 158 -15.38 -10.84 0.46
CA GLN A 158 -15.37 -11.88 1.51
C GLN A 158 -16.76 -12.22 2.04
N LYS A 159 -17.68 -11.26 2.05
CA LYS A 159 -19.08 -11.49 2.45
C LYS A 159 -19.90 -12.27 1.42
N GLN A 160 -19.51 -12.24 0.14
CA GLN A 160 -20.24 -12.92 -0.93
C GLN A 160 -19.82 -14.39 -1.09
N GLY A 161 -18.67 -14.77 -0.53
CA GLY A 161 -18.17 -16.16 -0.53
C GLY A 161 -18.47 -16.95 0.74
N SER A 162 -19.32 -16.43 1.65
CA SER A 162 -19.78 -17.10 2.88
C SER A 162 -21.30 -17.27 2.82
#